data_AF-A0A480BP97-F1
#
_entry.id   AF-A0A480BP97-F1
#
_cell.length_a   1.000
_cell.length_b   1.000
_cell.length_c   1.000
_cell.angle_alpha   90.00
_cell.angle_beta   90.00
_cell.angle_gamma   90.00
#
_symmetry.space_group_name_H-M   'P 1'
#
loop_
_entity.id
_entity.type
_entity.pdbx_description
1 polymer ?
#
loop_
_entity_poly.entity_id
_entity_poly.type
_entity_poly.pdbx_seq_one_letter_code
_entity_poly.pdbx_strand_id
1 'polypeptide(L)'
;YIAAKGSITLDGVSLTVNAVEGPQFEVNIVPHTLTHTSLDAWQPGRRVNIEVDVLARYLERLMGRDAGGVDLDLLAEHGFVNR
;
A
#
# COMPACT_ATOMS: atom_id res chain seq x y z
N TYR A 1 3.30 3.79 1.29
CA TYR A 1 1.94 3.23 1.20
C TYR A 1 1.47 2.93 -0.22
N ILE A 2 2.26 3.26 -1.25
CA ILE A 2 2.00 2.83 -2.63
C ILE A 2 2.99 1.71 -2.92
N ALA A 3 2.48 0.54 -3.33
CA ALA A 3 3.29 -0.62 -3.64
C ALA A 3 3.00 -1.07 -5.08
N ALA A 4 4.02 -1.58 -5.77
CA ALA A 4 3.82 -2.18 -7.08
C ALA A 4 2.81 -3.32 -6.98
N LYS A 5 1.90 -3.40 -7.97
CA LYS A 5 0.74 -4.31 -8.01
C LYS A 5 -0.31 -4.08 -6.91
N GLY A 6 -0.16 -3.03 -6.11
CA GLY A 6 -1.18 -2.59 -5.16
C GLY A 6 -2.30 -1.78 -5.82
N SER A 7 -3.35 -1.53 -5.03
CA SER A 7 -4.45 -0.64 -5.42
C SER A 7 -4.14 0.81 -5.08
N ILE A 8 -4.59 1.73 -5.92
CA ILE A 8 -4.55 3.17 -5.67
C ILE A 8 -5.80 3.84 -6.23
N THR A 9 -6.28 4.88 -5.56
CA THR A 9 -7.41 5.66 -6.04
C THR A 9 -6.96 7.08 -6.37
N LEU A 10 -7.24 7.53 -7.60
CA LEU A 10 -6.92 8.89 -8.06
C LEU A 10 -8.20 9.62 -8.47
N ASP A 11 -8.52 10.74 -7.83
CA ASP A 11 -9.81 11.46 -7.99
C ASP A 11 -11.04 10.52 -7.93
N GLY A 12 -10.99 9.51 -7.08
CA GLY A 12 -12.06 8.51 -6.92
C GLY A 12 -12.02 7.34 -7.91
N VAL A 13 -11.09 7.33 -8.87
CA VAL A 13 -10.91 6.23 -9.83
C VAL A 13 -9.95 5.18 -9.27
N SER A 14 -10.45 3.96 -9.07
CA SER A 14 -9.64 2.82 -8.62
C SER A 14 -8.77 2.27 -9.75
N LEU A 15 -7.48 2.13 -9.49
CA LEU A 15 -6.44 1.74 -10.45
C LEU A 15 -5.43 0.78 -9.80
N THR A 16 -4.71 0.04 -10.64
CA THR A 16 -3.59 -0.80 -10.21
C THR A 16 -2.27 -0.09 -10.49
N VAL A 17 -1.38 -0.09 -9.49
CA VAL A 17 -0.02 0.44 -9.61
C VAL A 17 0.84 -0.56 -10.38
N ASN A 18 1.46 -0.11 -11.46
CA ASN A 18 2.34 -0.94 -12.27
C ASN A 18 3.76 -0.99 -11.72
N ALA A 19 4.33 0.18 -11.47
CA ALA A 19 5.70 0.40 -11.02
C ALA A 19 5.74 1.57 -10.04
N VAL A 20 6.76 1.58 -9.18
CA VAL A 20 7.03 2.65 -8.21
C VAL A 20 8.52 2.93 -8.23
N GLU A 21 8.89 4.20 -8.46
CA GLU A 21 10.27 4.67 -8.50
C GLU A 21 10.40 5.95 -7.67
N GLY A 22 10.96 5.82 -6.46
CA GLY A 22 11.06 6.94 -5.52
C GLY A 22 9.68 7.58 -5.24
N PRO A 23 9.49 8.89 -5.53
CA PRO A 23 8.20 9.56 -5.33
C PRO A 23 7.24 9.43 -6.52
N GLN A 24 7.56 8.62 -7.53
CA GLN A 24 6.78 8.45 -8.75
C GLN A 24 6.19 7.04 -8.83
N PHE A 25 5.04 6.93 -9.49
CA PHE A 25 4.41 5.63 -9.75
C PHE A 25 3.67 5.68 -11.09
N GLU A 26 3.47 4.50 -11.67
CA GLU A 26 2.82 4.34 -12.96
C GLU A 26 1.50 3.57 -12.83
N VAL A 27 0.53 3.90 -13.67
CA VAL A 27 -0.75 3.22 -13.81
C VAL A 27 -1.08 3.09 -15.29
N ASN A 28 -1.74 2.00 -15.68
CA ASN A 28 -2.28 1.85 -17.03
C ASN A 28 -3.78 2.14 -17.03
N ILE A 29 -4.22 2.96 -17.98
CA ILE A 29 -5.64 3.29 -18.15
C ILE A 29 -6.17 2.55 -19.38
N VAL A 30 -7.18 1.69 -19.18
CA VAL A 30 -7.88 1.03 -20.28
C VAL A 30 -8.93 1.96 -20.91
N PRO A 31 -9.31 1.75 -22.19
CA PRO A 31 -10.26 2.63 -22.87
C PRO A 31 -11.60 2.81 -22.14
N HIS A 32 -12.12 1.76 -21.51
CA HIS A 32 -13.35 1.86 -20.73
C HIS A 32 -13.22 2.84 -19.56
N THR A 33 -12.14 2.74 -18.77
CA THR A 33 -11.86 3.68 -17.68
C THR A 33 -11.68 5.09 -18.19
N LEU A 34 -10.92 5.29 -19.28
CA LEU A 34 -10.71 6.61 -19.87
C LEU A 34 -12.03 7.28 -20.30
N THR A 35 -12.96 6.51 -20.88
CA THR A 35 -14.22 7.02 -21.44
C THR A 35 -15.35 7.19 -20.41
N HIS A 36 -15.27 6.52 -19.26
CA HIS A 36 -16.32 6.50 -18.24
C HIS A 36 -15.91 7.20 -16.94
N THR A 37 -14.80 7.93 -16.95
CA THR A 37 -14.29 8.71 -15.81
C THR A 37 -13.79 10.07 -16.28
N SER A 38 -13.32 10.91 -15.36
CA SER A 38 -12.81 12.26 -15.66
C SER A 38 -11.34 12.29 -16.15
N LEU A 39 -10.76 11.11 -16.43
CA LEU A 39 -9.35 10.96 -16.81
C LEU A 39 -9.03 11.50 -18.20
N ASP A 40 -10.01 11.57 -19.10
CA ASP A 40 -9.86 12.09 -20.46
C ASP A 40 -9.39 13.55 -20.52
N ALA A 41 -9.79 14.35 -19.52
CA ALA A 41 -9.42 15.75 -19.36
C ALA A 41 -8.10 15.97 -18.61
N TRP A 42 -7.35 14.91 -18.29
CA TRP A 42 -6.09 15.04 -17.56
C TRP A 42 -4.96 15.53 -18.45
N GLN A 43 -4.13 16.40 -17.89
CA GLN A 43 -2.95 16.94 -18.54
C GLN A 43 -1.76 16.91 -17.58
N PRO A 44 -0.52 16.80 -18.09
CA PRO A 44 0.67 16.90 -17.25
C PRO A 44 0.66 18.16 -16.37
N GLY A 45 1.04 18.01 -15.10
CA GLY A 45 1.02 19.10 -14.11
C GLY A 45 -0.31 19.27 -13.37
N ARG A 46 -1.38 18.56 -13.75
CA ARG A 46 -2.63 18.51 -12.99
C ARG A 46 -2.38 17.92 -11.60
N ARG A 47 -2.96 18.56 -10.59
CA ARG A 47 -3.07 17.99 -9.24
C ARG A 47 -4.28 17.06 -9.18
N VAL A 48 -4.12 15.94 -8.49
CA VAL A 48 -5.16 14.93 -8.29
C VAL A 48 -5.25 14.58 -6.81
N ASN A 49 -6.43 14.18 -6.36
CA ASN A 49 -6.58 13.60 -5.03
C ASN A 49 -6.06 12.17 -5.05
N ILE A 50 -5.28 11.80 -4.04
CA ILE A 50 -4.71 10.45 -3.91
C ILE A 50 -5.26 9.82 -2.63
N GLU A 51 -5.85 8.64 -2.78
CA GLU A 51 -6.20 7.76 -1.66
C GLU A 51 -5.40 6.46 -1.79
N VAL A 52 -4.66 6.15 -0.72
CA VAL A 52 -3.80 4.96 -0.63
C VAL A 52 -4.56 3.78 -0.06
N ASP A 53 -4.12 2.57 -0.41
CA ASP A 53 -4.77 1.35 0.05
C ASP A 53 -4.87 1.27 1.57
N VAL A 54 -6.10 1.17 2.05
CA VAL A 54 -6.43 1.02 3.46
C VAL A 54 -5.86 -0.29 4.01
N LEU A 55 -5.76 -1.36 3.21
CA LEU A 55 -5.11 -2.61 3.59
C LEU A 55 -3.63 -2.39 3.91
N ALA A 56 -2.91 -1.58 3.14
CA ALA A 56 -1.52 -1.26 3.42
C ALA A 56 -1.36 -0.56 4.78
N ARG A 57 -2.31 0.33 5.14
CA ARG A 57 -2.34 0.96 6.47
C ARG A 57 -2.67 -0.03 7.59
N TYR A 58 -3.60 -0.96 7.36
CA TYR A 58 -3.91 -1.99 8.35
C TYR A 58 -2.77 -2.98 8.55
N LEU A 59 -2.08 -3.38 7.47
CA LEU A 59 -0.90 -4.23 7.55
C LEU A 59 0.22 -3.55 8.33
N GLU A 60 0.51 -2.27 8.07
CA GLU A 60 1.46 -1.50 8.88
C GLU A 60 1.08 -1.49 10.36
N ARG A 61 -0.20 -1.28 10.70
CA ARG A 61 -0.67 -1.32 12.10
C ARG A 61 -0.55 -2.70 12.75
N LEU A 62 -0.74 -3.77 11.97
CA LEU A 62 -0.57 -5.14 12.44
C LEU A 62 0.92 -5.50 12.62
N MET A 63 1.79 -5.06 11.72
CA MET A 63 3.23 -5.27 11.79
C MET A 63 3.92 -4.39 12.83
N GLY A 64 3.41 -3.18 13.07
CA GLY A 64 3.88 -2.28 14.12
C GLY A 64 3.42 -2.68 15.53
N ARG A 65 2.57 -3.71 15.64
CA ARG A 65 2.51 -4.52 16.85
C ARG A 65 3.64 -5.52 16.73
N ASP A 66 4.79 -5.18 17.29
CA ASP A 66 5.79 -6.18 17.64
C ASP A 66 5.06 -7.28 18.42
N ALA A 67 4.80 -8.41 17.77
CA ALA A 67 4.70 -9.67 18.48
C ALA A 67 6.10 -9.83 19.06
N GLY A 68 6.28 -9.35 20.29
CA GLY A 68 7.57 -9.38 20.99
C GLY A 68 8.24 -10.70 20.68
N GLY A 69 9.37 -10.62 19.98
CA GLY A 69 10.05 -11.80 19.50
C GLY A 69 10.27 -12.73 20.68
N VAL A 70 10.03 -14.02 20.48
CA VAL A 70 10.35 -15.01 21.50
C VAL A 70 11.86 -15.00 21.67
N ASP A 71 12.35 -14.39 22.75
CA ASP A 71 13.76 -14.36 23.12
C ASP A 71 14.06 -15.45 24.16
N LEU A 72 15.36 -15.70 24.37
CA LEU A 72 15.82 -16.75 25.27
C LEU A 72 15.43 -16.47 26.73
N ASP A 73 15.29 -15.21 27.12
CA ASP A 73 14.90 -14.80 28.46
C ASP A 73 13.41 -15.11 28.72
N LEU A 74 12.54 -14.81 27.75
CA LEU A 74 11.12 -15.18 27.78
C LEU A 74 10.93 -16.69 27.82
N LEU A 75 11.70 -17.43 27.03
CA LEU A 75 11.68 -18.89 27.02
C LEU A 75 12.15 -19.47 28.36
N ALA A 76 13.18 -18.89 28.98
CA ALA A 76 13.69 -19.31 30.28
C ALA A 76 12.69 -18.99 31.41
N GLU A 77 12.08 -17.81 31.40
CA GLU A 77 11.06 -17.40 32.38
C GLU A 77 9.83 -18.33 32.38
N HIS A 78 9.47 -18.84 31.20
CA HIS A 78 8.32 -19.75 31.04
C HIS A 78 8.71 -21.24 31.07
N GLY A 79 9.96 -21.57 31.42
CA GLY A 79 10.41 -22.94 31.66
C GLY A 79 10.62 -23.79 30.40
N PHE A 80 10.73 -23.16 29.23
CA PHE A 80 10.99 -23.86 27.96
C PHE A 80 12.48 -24.16 27.72
N VAL A 81 13.38 -23.56 28.50
CA VAL A 81 14.82 -23.87 28.47
C VAL A 81 15.19 -24.63 29.75
N ASN A 82 15.37 -25.95 29.62
CA ASN A 82 15.91 -26.77 30.71
C ASN A 82 17.42 -26.54 30.85
N ARG A 83 17.87 -26.52 32.11
CA ARG A 83 19.29 -26.44 32.53
C ARG A 83 20.18 -27.47 31.85
#